data_AF-A0A2V1CQ76-F1
#
_entry.id   AF-A0A2V1CQ76-F1
#
_cell.length_a   1.000
_cell.length_b   1.000
_cell.length_c   1.000
_cell.angle_alpha   90.00
_cell.angle_beta   90.00
_cell.angle_gamma   90.00
#
_symmetry.space_group_name_H-M   'P 1'
#
loop_
_entity.id
_entity.type
_entity.pdbx_description
1 polymer ?
#
loop_
_entity_poly.entity_id
_entity_poly.type
_entity_poly.pdbx_seq_one_letter_code
_entity_poly.pdbx_strand_id
1 'polypeptide(L)'
;MVNYPGFDMTNPDMVRLLGEGLHLYLTGNHRASNNPALGRMNNTQRETFQLILGQMGRDQLFHGMAGMLIDLRHEGDRVLLRAAQDVQRYEQVPESTDEEESEDDGSEDTNSESEDNDQDGEGPSVKVLEDDGYQIVWDPTTMSDDFARPGIPNPSFYQIVIPLRKETEAGSGIWEDAPSINFDYLRAHNAPSWESSSTLYKFNQWRNQIFRKYIGNKRRTRDPWLVLEQQRIVSLLKNQLEDQRKIRGKPKWNRLANAYNRELHQTVQSKGSRLVQEGVKKVPVTDYDRFAPWRTKGAIQNIIKKEGTWKHLVKPILDEAKERRRKYDAQRPDNVVASPASRDEQELPNPDAPKSKAQVKATNAARREARKKEASLKKTDKEVIVLESSEEEEEDEYEGDDMDEDED
;
A
#
# COMPACT_ATOMS: atom_id res chain seq x y z
N MET A 1 -24.50 3.19 25.12
CA MET A 1 -24.76 3.17 23.66
C MET A 1 -25.46 4.47 23.35
N VAL A 2 -24.74 5.46 22.82
CA VAL A 2 -25.41 6.64 22.29
C VAL A 2 -26.03 6.18 20.98
N ASN A 3 -27.31 5.84 21.06
CA ASN A 3 -28.12 5.76 19.86
C ASN A 3 -28.11 7.17 19.25
N TYR A 4 -27.91 7.31 17.95
CA TYR A 4 -28.25 8.53 17.22
C TYR A 4 -29.76 8.45 16.94
N PRO A 5 -30.64 8.90 17.86
CA PRO A 5 -32.05 8.58 17.74
C PRO A 5 -32.59 9.23 16.46
N GLY A 6 -33.28 8.45 15.64
CA GLY A 6 -33.78 8.94 14.35
C GLY A 6 -32.81 8.88 13.16
N PHE A 7 -31.51 8.58 13.35
CA PHE A 7 -30.60 8.28 12.24
C PHE A 7 -30.23 6.79 12.23
N ASP A 8 -30.79 6.05 11.27
CA ASP A 8 -30.36 4.69 10.99
C ASP A 8 -29.05 4.71 10.19
N MET A 9 -27.93 4.49 10.87
CA MET A 9 -26.60 4.48 10.27
C MET A 9 -26.35 3.27 9.36
N THR A 10 -27.31 2.35 9.25
CA THR A 10 -27.30 1.25 8.26
C THR A 10 -28.05 1.61 6.98
N ASN A 11 -28.73 2.76 6.95
CA ASN A 11 -29.45 3.28 5.79
C ASN A 11 -28.64 4.41 5.13
N PRO A 12 -28.19 4.25 3.87
CA PRO A 12 -27.33 5.23 3.22
C PRO A 12 -28.02 6.58 3.03
N ASP A 13 -29.33 6.62 2.81
CA ASP A 13 -30.07 7.88 2.63
C ASP A 13 -30.12 8.71 3.92
N MET A 14 -30.21 8.03 5.08
CA MET A 14 -30.14 8.69 6.38
C MET A 14 -28.75 9.25 6.67
N VAL A 15 -27.70 8.53 6.26
CA VAL A 15 -26.31 9.01 6.40
C VAL A 15 -26.03 10.18 5.45
N ARG A 16 -26.57 10.15 4.21
CA ARG A 16 -26.49 11.29 3.29
C ARG A 16 -27.20 12.51 3.86
N LEU A 17 -28.41 12.33 4.38
CA LEU A 17 -29.19 13.41 4.98
C LEU A 17 -28.45 14.05 6.15
N LEU A 18 -27.79 13.25 6.99
CA LEU A 18 -26.91 13.72 8.07
C LEU A 18 -25.70 14.50 7.53
N GLY A 19 -24.97 13.93 6.56
CA GLY A 19 -23.80 14.57 5.94
C GLY A 19 -24.12 15.89 5.24
N GLU A 20 -25.25 15.97 4.52
CA GLU A 20 -25.75 17.21 3.92
C GLU A 20 -26.10 18.25 4.97
N GLY A 21 -26.78 17.85 6.06
CA GLY A 21 -27.08 18.72 7.18
C GLY A 21 -25.82 19.32 7.80
N LEU A 22 -24.81 18.48 8.06
CA LEU A 22 -23.53 18.89 8.66
C LEU A 22 -22.75 19.84 7.73
N HIS A 23 -22.71 19.55 6.44
CA HIS A 23 -22.04 20.39 5.44
C HIS A 23 -22.67 21.79 5.37
N LEU A 24 -24.00 21.87 5.32
CA LEU A 24 -24.72 23.14 5.28
C LEU A 24 -24.56 23.92 6.59
N TYR A 25 -24.49 23.24 7.74
CA TYR A 25 -24.22 23.88 9.01
C TYR A 25 -22.81 24.49 9.06
N LEU A 26 -21.76 23.74 8.66
CA LEU A 26 -20.38 24.23 8.69
C LEU A 26 -20.10 25.36 7.68
N THR A 27 -20.90 25.46 6.62
CA THR A 27 -20.81 26.53 5.61
C THR A 27 -21.60 27.80 6.00
N GLY A 28 -22.13 27.86 7.23
CA GLY A 28 -22.81 29.05 7.78
C GLY A 28 -24.33 29.09 7.60
N ASN A 29 -24.95 28.04 7.05
CA ASN A 29 -26.39 27.95 6.84
C ASN A 29 -27.09 27.25 8.03
N HIS A 30 -27.13 27.93 9.17
CA HIS A 30 -27.62 27.35 10.43
C HIS A 30 -29.15 27.33 10.58
N ARG A 31 -29.90 28.13 9.80
CA ARG A 31 -31.37 28.21 9.89
C ARG A 31 -32.04 27.16 9.00
N ALA A 32 -33.14 26.56 9.47
CA ALA A 32 -33.92 25.61 8.67
C ALA A 32 -34.40 26.19 7.33
N SER A 33 -34.65 27.51 7.27
CA SER A 33 -34.98 28.21 6.02
C SER A 33 -33.86 28.18 4.98
N ASN A 34 -32.60 28.00 5.42
CA ASN A 34 -31.39 28.04 4.59
C ASN A 34 -30.71 26.67 4.51
N ASN A 35 -31.25 25.66 5.21
CA ASN A 35 -30.73 24.31 5.24
C ASN A 35 -31.86 23.33 4.88
N PRO A 36 -32.07 23.03 3.58
CA PRO A 36 -33.13 22.14 3.13
C PRO A 36 -33.00 20.71 3.67
N ALA A 37 -31.82 20.29 4.14
CA ALA A 37 -31.65 19.01 4.83
C ALA A 37 -32.33 19.04 6.21
N LEU A 38 -32.22 20.12 6.99
CA LEU A 38 -32.95 20.27 8.26
C LEU A 38 -34.47 20.25 8.08
N GLY A 39 -34.98 20.76 6.95
CA GLY A 39 -36.41 20.70 6.62
C GLY A 39 -36.92 19.28 6.32
N ARG A 40 -36.03 18.39 5.83
CA ARG A 40 -36.33 16.97 5.59
C ARG A 40 -36.19 16.10 6.83
N MET A 41 -35.54 16.59 7.89
CA MET A 41 -35.38 15.87 9.15
C MET A 41 -36.64 15.96 10.02
N ASN A 42 -37.05 14.82 10.58
CA ASN A 42 -38.08 14.80 11.63
C ASN A 42 -37.54 15.42 12.95
N ASN A 43 -38.42 15.61 13.95
CA ASN A 43 -38.02 16.29 15.19
C ASN A 43 -36.91 15.55 15.94
N THR A 44 -37.00 14.22 16.03
CA THR A 44 -35.98 13.39 16.68
C THR A 44 -34.63 13.50 15.98
N GLN A 45 -34.61 13.47 14.64
CA GLN A 45 -33.39 13.67 13.84
C GLN A 45 -32.78 15.05 14.07
N ARG A 46 -33.60 16.10 14.17
CA ARG A 46 -33.10 17.46 14.44
C ARG A 46 -32.47 17.58 15.83
N GLU A 47 -33.07 16.98 16.85
CA GLU A 47 -32.51 16.95 18.21
C GLU A 47 -31.15 16.23 18.22
N THR A 48 -31.07 15.06 17.59
CA THR A 48 -29.82 14.31 17.44
C THR A 48 -28.76 15.07 16.67
N PHE A 49 -29.17 15.76 15.60
CA PHE A 49 -28.28 16.62 14.83
C PHE A 49 -27.68 17.74 15.70
N GLN A 50 -28.48 18.39 16.54
CA GLN A 50 -27.98 19.41 17.48
C GLN A 50 -27.03 18.83 18.54
N LEU A 51 -27.26 17.60 19.01
CA LEU A 51 -26.34 16.91 19.92
C LEU A 51 -24.98 16.67 19.27
N ILE A 52 -24.97 16.18 18.01
CA ILE A 52 -23.74 15.98 17.23
C ILE A 52 -22.97 17.30 17.09
N LEU A 53 -23.66 18.39 16.76
CA LEU A 53 -23.04 19.72 16.66
C LEU A 53 -22.44 20.18 17.99
N GLY A 54 -23.13 19.93 19.10
CA GLY A 54 -22.63 20.24 20.44
C GLY A 54 -21.36 19.46 20.79
N GLN A 55 -21.27 18.18 20.38
CA GLN A 55 -20.09 17.35 20.57
C GLN A 55 -18.93 17.78 19.66
N MET A 56 -19.20 18.12 18.39
CA MET A 56 -18.18 18.62 17.46
C MET A 56 -17.48 19.89 17.94
N GLY A 57 -18.16 20.73 18.72
CA GLY A 57 -17.56 21.92 19.33
C GLY A 57 -16.63 21.62 20.52
N ARG A 58 -16.73 20.42 21.11
CA ARG A 58 -15.98 20.01 22.31
C ARG A 58 -14.85 19.03 22.00
N ASP A 59 -15.01 18.22 20.95
CA ASP A 59 -14.06 17.17 20.57
C ASP A 59 -13.62 17.30 19.10
N GLN A 60 -12.32 17.55 18.89
CA GLN A 60 -11.69 17.66 17.57
C GLN A 60 -11.84 16.38 16.74
N LEU A 61 -11.95 15.23 17.39
CA LEU A 61 -12.10 13.97 16.70
C LEU A 61 -13.52 13.76 16.18
N PHE A 62 -14.55 14.18 16.94
CA PHE A 62 -15.91 14.29 16.42
C PHE A 62 -16.01 15.25 15.23
N HIS A 63 -15.23 16.35 15.26
CA HIS A 63 -15.12 17.24 14.12
C HIS A 63 -14.54 16.53 12.87
N GLY A 64 -13.48 15.73 13.04
CA GLY A 64 -12.90 14.92 11.97
C GLY A 64 -13.87 13.85 11.43
N MET A 65 -14.63 13.20 12.29
CA MET A 65 -15.65 12.21 11.91
C MET A 65 -16.80 12.85 11.12
N ALA A 66 -17.26 14.02 11.55
CA ALA A 66 -18.24 14.81 10.79
C ALA A 66 -17.71 15.23 9.42
N GLY A 67 -16.42 15.61 9.33
CA GLY A 67 -15.74 15.88 8.06
C GLY A 67 -15.78 14.69 7.11
N MET A 68 -15.51 13.47 7.59
CA MET A 68 -15.62 12.25 6.78
C MET A 68 -17.04 12.02 6.26
N LEU A 69 -18.07 12.20 7.09
CA LEU A 69 -19.47 12.06 6.64
C LEU A 69 -19.86 13.12 5.60
N ILE A 70 -19.30 14.33 5.73
CA ILE A 70 -19.48 15.40 4.73
C ILE A 70 -18.83 14.99 3.42
N ASP A 71 -17.55 14.62 3.42
CA ASP A 71 -16.81 14.33 2.19
C ASP A 71 -17.40 13.13 1.43
N LEU A 72 -17.89 12.13 2.18
CA LEU A 72 -18.42 10.89 1.60
C LEU A 72 -19.88 10.98 1.16
N ARG A 73 -20.58 12.11 1.37
CA ARG A 73 -22.02 12.25 1.05
C ARG A 73 -22.38 12.00 -0.42
N HIS A 74 -21.43 12.23 -1.32
CA HIS A 74 -21.59 12.03 -2.77
C HIS A 74 -21.04 10.69 -3.27
N GLU A 75 -20.46 9.89 -2.37
CA GLU A 75 -19.88 8.60 -2.70
C GLU A 75 -20.96 7.50 -2.79
N GLY A 76 -20.58 6.34 -3.34
CA GLY A 76 -21.46 5.18 -3.43
C GLY A 76 -21.88 4.64 -2.05
N ASP A 77 -23.09 4.07 -1.96
CA ASP A 77 -23.74 3.62 -0.70
C ASP A 77 -22.81 2.80 0.21
N ARG A 78 -22.01 1.91 -0.38
CA ARG A 78 -21.10 1.03 0.37
C ARG A 78 -20.02 1.79 1.15
N VAL A 79 -19.49 2.87 0.60
CA VAL A 79 -18.42 3.66 1.25
C VAL A 79 -19.02 4.47 2.40
N LEU A 80 -20.17 5.07 2.15
CA LEU A 80 -20.92 5.87 3.10
C LEU A 80 -21.33 5.05 4.34
N LEU A 81 -21.88 3.86 4.13
CA LEU A 81 -22.28 2.96 5.21
C LEU A 81 -21.10 2.49 6.07
N ARG A 82 -19.92 2.29 5.46
CA ARG A 82 -18.73 1.90 6.19
C ARG A 82 -18.24 3.02 7.11
N ALA A 83 -18.21 4.27 6.62
CA ALA A 83 -17.86 5.41 7.44
C ALA A 83 -18.86 5.62 8.60
N ALA A 84 -20.15 5.45 8.34
CA ALA A 84 -21.19 5.52 9.37
C ALA A 84 -21.00 4.47 10.49
N GLN A 85 -20.61 3.24 10.12
CA GLN A 85 -20.29 2.19 11.08
C GLN A 85 -19.04 2.47 11.90
N ASP A 86 -18.03 3.10 11.31
CA ASP A 86 -16.81 3.47 12.03
C ASP A 86 -17.07 4.57 13.07
N VAL A 87 -17.94 5.54 12.76
CA VAL A 87 -18.43 6.55 13.72
C VAL A 87 -19.16 5.89 14.90
N GLN A 88 -20.06 4.93 14.63
CA GLN A 88 -20.78 4.20 15.69
C GLN A 88 -19.87 3.36 16.60
N ARG A 89 -18.73 2.89 16.09
CA ARG A 89 -17.77 2.07 16.88
C ARG A 89 -16.90 2.92 17.77
N TYR A 90 -16.56 4.14 17.36
CA TYR A 90 -15.63 4.99 18.08
C TYR A 90 -16.15 5.35 19.49
N GLU A 91 -17.45 5.57 19.60
CA GLU A 91 -18.12 5.96 20.85
C GLU A 91 -18.21 4.83 21.89
N GLN A 92 -17.79 3.61 21.55
CA GLN A 92 -17.82 2.45 22.45
C GLN A 92 -16.54 2.28 23.27
N VAL A 93 -15.57 3.20 23.15
CA VAL A 93 -14.31 3.15 23.92
C VAL A 93 -14.50 3.93 25.23
N PRO A 94 -14.52 3.26 26.41
CA PRO A 94 -14.65 3.96 27.68
C PRO A 94 -13.42 4.82 27.98
N GLU A 95 -13.68 6.07 28.34
CA GLU A 95 -12.70 7.07 28.77
C GLU A 95 -12.26 6.71 30.21
N SER A 96 -11.04 6.20 30.38
CA SER A 96 -10.52 5.82 31.70
C SER A 96 -9.66 6.94 32.28
N THR A 97 -10.08 7.42 33.45
CA THR A 97 -9.49 8.42 34.34
C THR A 97 -8.13 8.00 34.93
N ASP A 98 -7.25 9.00 35.02
CA ASP A 98 -5.92 9.01 35.64
C ASP A 98 -5.93 8.66 37.14
N GLU A 99 -4.84 8.06 37.65
CA GLU A 99 -4.25 8.39 38.97
C GLU A 99 -2.88 7.70 39.19
N GLU A 100 -1.91 8.56 39.55
CA GLU A 100 -0.79 8.47 40.52
C GLU A 100 0.45 7.55 40.35
N GLU A 101 1.59 8.27 40.24
CA GLU A 101 2.83 8.22 41.02
C GLU A 101 3.34 6.88 41.60
N SER A 102 4.56 6.47 41.21
CA SER A 102 5.75 6.53 42.09
C SER A 102 6.97 5.82 41.47
N GLU A 103 8.05 6.59 41.39
CA GLU A 103 9.47 6.31 41.70
C GLU A 103 10.07 4.88 41.57
N ASP A 104 11.18 4.86 40.84
CA ASP A 104 12.51 4.36 41.27
C ASP A 104 13.13 3.10 40.63
N ASP A 105 14.42 3.31 40.37
CA ASP A 105 15.59 2.45 40.25
C ASP A 105 15.81 1.49 39.06
N GLY A 106 16.81 1.86 38.25
CA GLY A 106 18.05 1.08 38.21
C GLY A 106 18.06 -0.19 37.36
N SER A 107 18.64 -0.09 36.17
CA SER A 107 19.93 -0.73 35.83
C SER A 107 20.06 -0.98 34.32
N GLU A 108 21.22 -0.56 33.85
CA GLU A 108 21.75 -0.62 32.50
C GLU A 108 22.16 -2.04 32.15
N ASP A 109 21.95 -2.44 30.90
CA ASP A 109 22.78 -3.46 30.28
C ASP A 109 23.09 -3.07 28.84
N THR A 110 24.39 -3.00 28.59
CA THR A 110 25.09 -2.51 27.42
C THR A 110 25.00 -3.52 26.27
N ASN A 111 24.85 -3.03 25.04
CA ASN A 111 24.91 -3.89 23.86
C ASN A 111 25.68 -3.23 22.71
N SER A 112 26.95 -3.63 22.60
CA SER A 112 27.66 -4.04 21.37
C SER A 112 27.22 -3.36 20.07
N GLU A 113 27.91 -2.28 19.72
CA GLU A 113 27.91 -1.63 18.42
C GLU A 113 28.65 -2.49 17.37
N SER A 114 28.03 -2.65 16.20
CA SER A 114 28.72 -3.02 14.97
C SER A 114 28.43 -1.92 13.95
N GLU A 115 29.44 -1.08 13.72
CA GLU A 115 29.44 0.02 12.77
C GLU A 115 29.60 -0.52 11.35
N ASP A 116 28.53 -0.43 10.54
CA ASP A 116 28.63 -0.54 9.08
C ASP A 116 28.65 0.89 8.50
N ASN A 117 29.75 1.20 7.84
CA ASN A 117 30.16 2.52 7.37
C ASN A 117 29.43 2.84 6.04
N ASP A 118 28.45 3.74 6.07
CA ASP A 118 27.71 4.23 4.91
C ASP A 118 28.49 5.36 4.19
N GLN A 119 29.31 5.01 3.20
CA GLN A 119 29.81 5.96 2.19
C GLN A 119 29.02 5.80 0.87
N ASP A 120 27.95 6.59 0.72
CA ASP A 120 27.17 6.71 -0.52
C ASP A 120 27.66 7.93 -1.33
N GLY A 121 28.48 7.69 -2.35
CA GLY A 121 29.04 8.75 -3.21
C GLY A 121 29.32 8.37 -4.67
N GLU A 122 28.91 7.19 -5.14
CA GLU A 122 29.11 6.78 -6.54
C GLU A 122 27.76 6.69 -7.28
N GLY A 123 27.73 7.22 -8.50
CA GLY A 123 26.58 7.14 -9.39
C GLY A 123 26.12 5.70 -9.63
N PRO A 124 24.94 5.49 -10.24
CA PRO A 124 24.44 4.15 -10.48
C PRO A 124 25.47 3.33 -11.27
N SER A 125 25.95 2.23 -10.67
CA SER A 125 26.79 1.23 -11.33
C SER A 125 26.14 0.84 -12.66
N VAL A 126 26.75 1.25 -13.76
CA VAL A 126 26.26 1.00 -15.12
C VAL A 126 26.38 -0.49 -15.39
N LYS A 127 25.24 -1.15 -15.61
CA LYS A 127 25.25 -2.53 -16.11
C LYS A 127 25.66 -2.53 -17.57
N VAL A 128 26.70 -3.28 -17.88
CA VAL A 128 26.96 -3.73 -19.24
C VAL A 128 25.86 -4.74 -19.57
N LEU A 129 25.19 -4.58 -20.72
CA LEU A 129 24.32 -5.63 -21.25
C LEU A 129 25.27 -6.72 -21.77
N GLU A 130 25.57 -7.69 -20.91
CA GLU A 130 26.64 -8.69 -21.10
C GLU A 130 26.52 -9.52 -22.38
N ASP A 131 25.34 -9.56 -23.03
CA ASP A 131 25.10 -10.50 -24.13
C ASP A 131 25.52 -10.00 -25.53
N ASP A 132 25.74 -8.70 -25.77
CA ASP A 132 25.91 -8.18 -27.14
C ASP A 132 27.04 -7.14 -27.33
N GLY A 133 27.90 -6.92 -26.32
CA GLY A 133 28.99 -5.93 -26.40
C GLY A 133 28.52 -4.47 -26.40
N TYR A 134 27.30 -4.21 -25.92
CA TYR A 134 26.77 -2.86 -25.74
C TYR A 134 26.86 -2.40 -24.29
N GLN A 135 27.28 -1.14 -24.12
CA GLN A 135 27.24 -0.43 -22.86
C GLN A 135 26.15 0.64 -22.90
N ILE A 136 25.38 0.74 -21.83
CA ILE A 136 24.41 1.83 -21.67
C ILE A 136 25.15 3.07 -21.18
N VAL A 137 24.93 4.20 -21.84
CA VAL A 137 25.45 5.49 -21.38
C VAL A 137 24.37 6.15 -20.54
N TRP A 138 24.72 6.55 -19.32
CA TRP A 138 23.80 7.34 -18.50
C TRP A 138 23.76 8.78 -19.02
N ASP A 139 22.61 9.19 -19.51
CA ASP A 139 22.35 10.57 -19.93
C ASP A 139 21.13 11.13 -19.18
N PRO A 140 21.30 12.03 -18.21
CA PRO A 140 20.19 12.55 -17.41
C PRO A 140 19.19 13.40 -18.22
N THR A 141 19.55 13.86 -19.42
CA THR A 141 18.67 14.67 -20.26
C THR A 141 17.61 13.81 -20.96
N THR A 142 17.98 12.61 -21.37
CA THR A 142 17.12 11.64 -22.05
C THR A 142 16.61 10.54 -21.12
N MET A 143 17.25 10.36 -19.97
CA MET A 143 16.99 9.32 -18.97
C MET A 143 16.76 9.92 -17.59
N SER A 144 15.80 10.84 -17.47
CA SER A 144 15.38 11.35 -16.16
C SER A 144 14.87 10.19 -15.30
N ASP A 145 15.48 9.99 -14.14
CA ASP A 145 15.07 9.02 -13.12
C ASP A 145 13.97 9.52 -12.20
N ASP A 146 13.54 10.76 -12.38
CA ASP A 146 12.46 11.32 -11.60
C ASP A 146 11.13 10.62 -11.89
N PHE A 147 10.33 10.53 -10.83
CA PHE A 147 8.95 10.09 -10.92
C PHE A 147 8.08 11.20 -11.48
N ALA A 148 7.14 10.83 -12.35
CA ALA A 148 6.03 11.68 -12.73
C ALA A 148 5.21 12.03 -11.48
N ARG A 149 4.90 13.31 -11.28
CA ARG A 149 4.26 13.83 -10.07
C ARG A 149 2.88 14.38 -10.37
N PRO A 150 1.90 14.21 -9.46
CA PRO A 150 0.61 14.86 -9.58
C PRO A 150 0.75 16.38 -9.75
N GLY A 151 -0.04 16.98 -10.64
CA GLY A 151 -0.10 18.43 -10.87
C GLY A 151 1.12 19.05 -11.59
N ILE A 152 2.13 18.26 -11.96
CA ILE A 152 3.34 18.76 -12.67
C ILE A 152 3.47 18.02 -14.00
N PRO A 153 2.87 18.55 -15.09
CA PRO A 153 2.95 17.94 -16.40
C PRO A 153 4.39 17.93 -16.90
N ASN A 154 4.91 16.75 -17.22
CA ASN A 154 6.20 16.62 -17.89
C ASN A 154 6.13 15.64 -19.07
N PRO A 155 5.75 16.12 -20.27
CA PRO A 155 5.60 15.27 -21.45
C PRO A 155 6.86 14.51 -21.86
N SER A 156 8.06 15.00 -21.49
CA SER A 156 9.32 14.30 -21.80
C SER A 156 9.37 12.91 -21.14
N PHE A 157 8.64 12.68 -20.05
CA PHE A 157 8.63 11.38 -19.37
C PHE A 157 7.96 10.28 -20.17
N TYR A 158 7.17 10.61 -21.19
CA TYR A 158 6.54 9.62 -22.07
C TYR A 158 7.56 8.88 -22.92
N GLN A 159 8.71 9.50 -23.18
CA GLN A 159 9.77 8.93 -23.96
C GLN A 159 10.99 8.68 -23.08
N ILE A 160 11.54 7.47 -23.16
CA ILE A 160 12.82 7.13 -22.54
C ILE A 160 13.73 6.69 -23.67
N VAL A 161 14.78 7.47 -23.91
CA VAL A 161 15.81 7.16 -24.89
C VAL A 161 17.01 6.66 -24.12
N ILE A 162 17.44 5.42 -24.39
CA ILE A 162 18.62 4.82 -23.76
C ILE A 162 19.75 4.85 -24.79
N PRO A 163 20.71 5.78 -24.68
CA PRO A 163 21.87 5.80 -25.55
C PRO A 163 22.74 4.57 -25.26
N LEU A 164 23.14 3.92 -26.34
CA LEU A 164 24.03 2.77 -26.30
C LEU A 164 25.38 3.17 -26.89
N ARG A 165 26.42 2.54 -26.40
CA ARG A 165 27.71 2.47 -27.07
C ARG A 165 28.06 1.02 -27.34
N LYS A 166 28.77 0.78 -28.44
CA LYS A 166 29.30 -0.53 -28.79
C LYS A 166 30.81 -0.45 -28.84
N GLU A 167 31.47 -1.50 -28.37
CA GLU A 167 32.91 -1.61 -28.52
C GLU A 167 33.25 -1.84 -30.01
N THR A 168 34.19 -1.07 -30.57
CA THR A 168 34.54 -1.15 -32.01
C THR A 168 35.10 -2.53 -32.36
N GLU A 169 36.03 -3.00 -31.54
CA GLU A 169 36.56 -4.37 -31.55
C GLU A 169 36.49 -4.93 -30.12
N ALA A 170 36.15 -6.22 -29.98
CA ALA A 170 35.99 -6.85 -28.67
C ALA A 170 37.29 -6.76 -27.85
N GLY A 171 37.23 -6.10 -26.70
CA GLY A 171 38.38 -5.87 -25.82
C GLY A 171 39.27 -4.69 -26.21
N SER A 172 38.91 -3.87 -27.22
CA SER A 172 39.68 -2.67 -27.57
C SER A 172 39.60 -1.56 -26.52
N GLY A 173 38.56 -1.56 -25.69
CA GLY A 173 38.23 -0.47 -24.77
C GLY A 173 37.74 0.80 -25.48
N ILE A 174 37.62 0.79 -26.81
CA ILE A 174 37.15 1.93 -27.61
C ILE A 174 35.66 1.76 -27.86
N TRP A 175 34.89 2.76 -27.45
CA TRP A 175 33.43 2.75 -27.49
C TRP A 175 32.92 3.76 -28.51
N GLU A 176 32.16 3.30 -29.49
CA GLU A 176 31.47 4.13 -30.47
C GLU A 176 29.98 4.23 -30.16
N ASP A 177 29.38 5.36 -30.53
CA ASP A 177 27.94 5.57 -30.34
C ASP A 177 27.16 4.59 -31.21
N ALA A 178 26.22 3.89 -30.56
CA ALA A 178 25.35 2.91 -31.20
C ALA A 178 23.90 3.42 -31.24
N PRO A 179 23.03 2.81 -32.07
CA PRO A 179 21.62 3.16 -32.12
C PRO A 179 20.97 3.09 -30.73
N SER A 180 20.31 4.18 -30.32
CA SER A 180 19.64 4.25 -29.02
C SER A 180 18.36 3.40 -29.00
N ILE A 181 18.00 2.90 -27.81
CA ILE A 181 16.72 2.21 -27.61
C ILE A 181 15.67 3.23 -27.18
N ASN A 182 14.60 3.35 -27.96
CA ASN A 182 13.51 4.29 -27.71
C ASN A 182 12.28 3.58 -27.16
N PHE A 183 11.86 3.97 -25.96
CA PHE A 183 10.60 3.57 -25.37
C PHE A 183 9.63 4.74 -25.41
N ASP A 184 8.43 4.49 -25.93
CA ASP A 184 7.35 5.49 -25.99
C ASP A 184 6.11 4.92 -25.33
N TYR A 185 5.70 5.53 -24.22
CA TYR A 185 4.54 5.10 -23.45
C TYR A 185 3.24 5.18 -24.27
N LEU A 186 3.11 6.26 -25.06
CA LEU A 186 1.86 6.62 -25.75
C LEU A 186 1.56 5.72 -26.95
N ARG A 187 2.55 4.96 -27.43
CA ARG A 187 2.34 3.95 -28.48
C ARG A 187 1.46 2.79 -28.04
N ALA A 188 1.44 2.48 -26.75
CA ALA A 188 0.74 1.31 -26.20
C ALA A 188 -0.28 1.65 -25.10
N HIS A 189 -0.30 2.89 -24.63
CA HIS A 189 -1.14 3.32 -23.51
C HIS A 189 -1.72 4.71 -23.78
N ASN A 190 -2.88 4.99 -23.19
CA ASN A 190 -3.42 6.35 -23.19
C ASN A 190 -2.56 7.29 -22.34
N ALA A 191 -2.56 8.58 -22.67
CA ALA A 191 -1.89 9.59 -21.87
C ALA A 191 -2.38 9.54 -20.41
N PRO A 192 -1.49 9.38 -19.41
CA PRO A 192 -1.89 9.38 -18.02
C PRO A 192 -2.36 10.78 -17.65
N SER A 193 -3.37 10.86 -16.78
CA SER A 193 -3.78 12.13 -16.21
C SER A 193 -2.72 12.58 -15.20
N TRP A 194 -2.17 13.77 -15.41
CA TRP A 194 -1.22 14.38 -14.49
C TRP A 194 -1.88 14.79 -13.17
N GLU A 195 -3.20 14.87 -13.09
CA GLU A 195 -3.92 15.09 -11.83
C GLU A 195 -4.23 13.78 -11.10
N SER A 196 -4.33 12.66 -11.83
CA SER A 196 -4.66 11.38 -11.24
C SER A 196 -3.40 10.64 -10.77
N SER A 197 -3.18 10.74 -9.47
CA SER A 197 -2.31 9.90 -8.65
C SER A 197 -2.29 8.42 -9.07
N SER A 198 -3.45 7.83 -9.32
CA SER A 198 -3.56 6.41 -9.70
C SER A 198 -2.99 6.11 -11.09
N THR A 199 -3.19 7.01 -12.06
CA THR A 199 -2.66 6.82 -13.41
C THR A 199 -1.15 7.07 -13.47
N LEU A 200 -0.69 8.07 -12.71
CA LEU A 200 0.74 8.35 -12.59
C LEU A 200 1.50 7.22 -11.90
N TYR A 201 0.90 6.55 -10.91
CA TYR A 201 1.50 5.37 -10.30
C TYR A 201 1.76 4.27 -11.33
N LYS A 202 0.78 3.91 -12.18
CA LYS A 202 0.96 2.91 -13.25
C LYS A 202 2.02 3.35 -14.27
N PHE A 203 2.03 4.63 -14.62
CA PHE A 203 3.03 5.21 -15.51
C PHE A 203 4.45 5.11 -14.93
N ASN A 204 4.63 5.46 -13.65
CA ASN A 204 5.89 5.33 -12.94
C ASN A 204 6.33 3.87 -12.76
N GLN A 205 5.39 2.93 -12.59
CA GLN A 205 5.70 1.51 -12.59
C GLN A 205 6.29 1.06 -13.94
N TRP A 206 5.72 1.49 -15.06
CA TRP A 206 6.26 1.21 -16.39
C TRP A 206 7.67 1.80 -16.57
N ARG A 207 7.87 3.07 -16.22
CA ARG A 207 9.20 3.73 -16.24
C ARG A 207 10.23 2.93 -15.43
N ASN A 208 9.87 2.54 -14.20
CA ASN A 208 10.72 1.73 -13.33
C ASN A 208 11.08 0.37 -13.91
N GLN A 209 10.17 -0.28 -14.66
CA GLN A 209 10.47 -1.58 -15.28
C GLN A 209 11.56 -1.45 -16.35
N ILE A 210 11.53 -0.38 -17.15
CA ILE A 210 12.56 -0.08 -18.15
C ILE A 210 13.89 0.17 -17.45
N PHE A 211 13.94 1.13 -16.51
CA PHE A 211 15.17 1.44 -15.79
C PHE A 211 15.77 0.23 -15.08
N ARG A 212 14.91 -0.60 -14.47
CA ARG A 212 15.36 -1.81 -13.80
C ARG A 212 15.95 -2.86 -14.75
N LYS A 213 15.36 -3.00 -15.94
CA LYS A 213 15.82 -3.96 -16.94
C LYS A 213 17.18 -3.55 -17.52
N TYR A 214 17.34 -2.27 -17.85
CA TYR A 214 18.50 -1.77 -18.59
C TYR A 214 19.61 -1.26 -17.67
N ILE A 215 19.29 -0.42 -16.69
CA ILE A 215 20.27 0.25 -15.83
C ILE A 215 20.54 -0.57 -14.56
N GLY A 216 19.58 -1.39 -14.16
CA GLY A 216 19.66 -2.23 -12.98
C GLY A 216 18.84 -1.72 -11.80
N ASN A 217 18.98 -2.38 -10.65
CA ASN A 217 18.31 -1.95 -9.44
C ASN A 217 19.02 -0.69 -8.90
N LYS A 218 18.47 0.48 -9.21
CA LYS A 218 18.84 1.68 -8.45
C LYS A 218 18.54 1.42 -6.97
N ARG A 219 19.52 1.65 -6.09
CA ARG A 219 19.24 1.72 -4.65
C ARG A 219 18.26 2.87 -4.47
N ARG A 220 16.98 2.56 -4.21
CA ARG A 220 15.99 3.59 -3.91
C ARG A 220 16.51 4.34 -2.69
N THR A 221 16.86 5.61 -2.87
CA THR A 221 17.10 6.52 -1.75
C THR A 221 15.87 6.44 -0.88
N ARG A 222 16.01 5.98 0.35
CA ARG A 222 14.87 5.74 1.22
C ARG A 222 14.15 7.06 1.40
N ASP A 223 12.86 7.07 1.10
CA ASP A 223 12.01 8.23 1.32
C ASP A 223 12.18 8.72 2.77
N PRO A 224 12.49 10.01 2.99
CA PRO A 224 12.72 10.51 4.33
C PRO A 224 11.44 10.41 5.16
N TRP A 225 11.58 10.35 6.48
CA TRP A 225 10.42 10.23 7.38
C TRP A 225 9.75 11.59 7.58
N LEU A 226 8.42 11.62 7.55
CA LEU A 226 7.64 12.81 7.92
C LEU A 226 7.19 12.77 9.38
N VAL A 227 6.95 13.95 9.95
CA VAL A 227 6.42 14.09 11.30
C VAL A 227 5.05 13.42 11.43
N LEU A 228 4.21 13.49 10.40
CA LEU A 228 2.92 12.77 10.36
C LEU A 228 3.11 11.25 10.45
N GLU A 229 4.12 10.70 9.78
CA GLU A 229 4.42 9.26 9.84
C GLU A 229 4.92 8.85 11.22
N GLN A 230 5.76 9.68 11.83
CA GLN A 230 6.25 9.51 13.20
C GLN A 230 5.08 9.47 14.18
N GLN A 231 4.20 10.47 14.15
CA GLN A 231 3.02 10.54 15.01
C GLN A 231 2.15 9.30 14.83
N ARG A 232 1.93 8.86 13.58
CA ARG A 232 1.13 7.67 13.32
C ARG A 232 1.75 6.41 13.88
N ILE A 233 3.05 6.19 13.70
CA ILE A 233 3.72 5.00 14.23
C ILE A 233 3.74 5.01 15.77
N VAL A 234 3.99 6.17 16.39
CA VAL A 234 3.95 6.31 17.85
C VAL A 234 2.55 5.98 18.38
N SER A 235 1.48 6.50 17.75
CA SER A 235 0.10 6.19 18.11
C SER A 235 -0.21 4.70 17.96
N LEU A 236 0.15 4.08 16.82
CA LEU A 236 -0.07 2.65 16.59
C LEU A 236 0.70 1.77 17.58
N LEU A 237 1.92 2.19 17.97
CA LEU A 237 2.71 1.49 18.95
C LEU A 237 2.09 1.58 20.35
N LYS A 238 1.64 2.77 20.75
CA LYS A 238 0.90 3.01 22.01
C LYS A 238 -0.32 2.10 22.08
N ASN A 239 -1.19 2.15 21.07
CA ASN A 239 -2.40 1.31 20.98
C ASN A 239 -2.08 -0.19 21.02
N GLN A 240 -0.97 -0.61 20.39
CA GLN A 240 -0.55 -2.01 20.41
C GLN A 240 -0.12 -2.49 21.80
N LEU A 241 0.52 -1.63 22.58
CA LEU A 241 1.04 -1.93 23.92
C LEU A 241 -0.01 -1.74 25.02
N GLU A 242 -1.00 -0.89 24.78
CA GLU A 242 -2.15 -0.68 25.67
C GLU A 242 -3.20 -1.78 25.61
N ASP A 243 -3.23 -2.58 24.54
CA ASP A 243 -4.13 -3.74 24.41
C ASP A 243 -3.83 -4.78 25.52
N GLN A 244 -4.48 -4.59 26.67
CA GLN A 244 -4.32 -5.36 27.92
C GLN A 244 -4.59 -6.85 27.73
N ARG A 245 -5.22 -7.26 26.63
CA ARG A 245 -5.45 -8.69 26.32
C ARG A 245 -4.19 -9.38 25.80
N LYS A 246 -3.12 -8.63 25.50
CA LYS A 246 -1.90 -9.09 24.84
C LYS A 246 -0.65 -8.65 25.59
N ILE A 247 -0.64 -8.79 26.91
CA ILE A 247 0.49 -8.47 27.81
C ILE A 247 1.69 -9.38 27.47
N ARG A 248 2.43 -9.01 26.41
CA ARG A 248 3.74 -9.58 26.10
C ARG A 248 4.85 -8.55 26.31
N GLY A 249 4.52 -7.29 26.63
CA GLY A 249 5.45 -6.19 26.95
C GLY A 249 6.52 -5.94 25.87
N LYS A 250 6.34 -6.50 24.68
CA LYS A 250 7.28 -6.43 23.56
C LYS A 250 6.48 -6.00 22.33
N PRO A 251 6.93 -4.97 21.60
CA PRO A 251 6.29 -4.55 20.36
C PRO A 251 6.27 -5.69 19.35
N LYS A 252 5.11 -5.94 18.74
CA LYS A 252 4.98 -6.84 17.60
C LYS A 252 5.24 -6.04 16.33
N TRP A 253 6.51 -5.93 15.98
CA TRP A 253 6.98 -5.08 14.86
C TRP A 253 6.32 -5.38 13.51
N ASN A 254 6.11 -6.66 13.18
CA ASN A 254 5.41 -7.03 11.94
C ASN A 254 3.96 -6.51 11.95
N ARG A 255 3.24 -6.66 13.07
CA ARG A 255 1.87 -6.15 13.23
C ARG A 255 1.83 -4.63 13.15
N LEU A 256 2.82 -3.94 13.71
CA LEU A 256 2.96 -2.49 13.64
C LEU A 256 3.17 -2.01 12.20
N ALA A 257 4.13 -2.60 11.48
CA ALA A 257 4.38 -2.30 10.08
C ALA A 257 3.14 -2.57 9.21
N ASN A 258 2.47 -3.69 9.42
CA ASN A 258 1.24 -4.03 8.70
C ASN A 258 0.08 -3.07 9.01
N ALA A 259 -0.03 -2.55 10.24
CA ALA A 259 -1.02 -1.53 10.58
C ALA A 259 -0.72 -0.20 9.88
N TYR A 260 0.53 0.28 10.00
CA TYR A 260 1.00 1.49 9.31
C TYR A 260 0.77 1.41 7.81
N ASN A 261 1.20 0.33 7.16
CA ASN A 261 1.07 0.17 5.71
C ASN A 261 -0.40 0.05 5.30
N ARG A 262 -1.29 -0.56 6.09
CA ARG A 262 -2.73 -0.60 5.76
C ARG A 262 -3.39 0.77 5.82
N GLU A 263 -2.95 1.63 6.73
CA GLU A 263 -3.55 2.95 6.94
C GLU A 263 -3.01 4.01 5.99
N LEU A 264 -1.70 4.00 5.73
CA LEU A 264 -1.04 5.09 5.01
C LEU A 264 -0.69 4.74 3.56
N HIS A 265 -0.57 3.47 3.19
CA HIS A 265 -0.22 3.10 1.80
C HIS A 265 -1.20 3.74 0.80
N GLN A 266 -0.66 4.34 -0.26
CA GLN A 266 -1.38 5.12 -1.28
C GLN A 266 -2.01 6.44 -0.80
N THR A 267 -1.82 6.84 0.46
CA THR A 267 -2.19 8.19 0.91
C THR A 267 -1.17 9.19 0.35
N VAL A 268 -1.66 10.28 -0.25
CA VAL A 268 -0.81 11.36 -0.74
C VAL A 268 -0.38 12.22 0.44
N GLN A 269 0.93 12.40 0.58
CA GLN A 269 1.59 13.30 1.52
C GLN A 269 1.97 14.56 0.74
N SER A 270 1.35 15.69 1.10
CA SER A 270 1.51 16.94 0.37
C SER A 270 2.92 17.51 0.47
N LYS A 271 3.31 18.27 -0.55
CA LYS A 271 4.45 19.18 -0.55
C LYS A 271 4.35 20.14 0.62
N GLY A 272 5.49 20.46 1.23
CA GLY A 272 5.56 21.30 2.43
C GLY A 272 5.39 20.51 3.73
N SER A 273 5.13 19.20 3.67
CA SER A 273 5.05 18.36 4.87
C SER A 273 6.38 18.32 5.61
N ARG A 274 6.33 18.47 6.94
CA ARG A 274 7.53 18.54 7.77
C ARG A 274 8.27 17.21 7.85
N LEU A 275 9.57 17.25 7.62
CA LEU A 275 10.48 16.11 7.76
C LEU A 275 10.89 15.94 9.22
N VAL A 276 11.05 14.69 9.67
CA VAL A 276 11.52 14.38 11.04
C VAL A 276 12.98 14.79 11.20
N GLN A 277 13.81 14.45 10.20
CA GLN A 277 15.21 14.85 10.15
C GLN A 277 15.40 15.67 8.90
N GLU A 278 16.09 16.80 9.05
CA GLU A 278 16.70 17.46 7.91
C GLU A 278 17.67 16.46 7.28
N GLY A 279 17.31 15.96 6.10
CA GLY A 279 18.20 15.09 5.34
C GLY A 279 19.44 15.85 4.88
N VAL A 280 20.23 15.23 3.99
CA VAL A 280 21.41 15.85 3.36
C VAL A 280 21.12 17.24 2.78
N LYS A 281 19.88 17.48 2.33
CA LYS A 281 19.46 18.74 1.73
C LYS A 281 19.17 19.89 2.72
N LYS A 282 19.26 19.70 4.05
CA LYS A 282 18.95 20.74 5.07
C LYS A 282 17.61 21.46 4.88
N VAL A 283 16.68 20.87 4.14
CA VAL A 283 15.33 21.42 3.96
C VAL A 283 14.43 20.74 4.99
N PRO A 284 13.67 21.49 5.82
CA PRO A 284 12.82 20.91 6.88
C PRO A 284 11.49 20.37 6.36
N VAL A 285 11.21 20.52 5.06
CA VAL A 285 9.94 20.18 4.43
C VAL A 285 10.13 19.43 3.12
N THR A 286 9.13 18.65 2.72
CA THR A 286 9.10 18.01 1.40
C THR A 286 8.96 19.05 0.30
N ASP A 287 9.76 18.92 -0.75
CA ASP A 287 9.70 19.73 -1.97
C ASP A 287 8.67 19.21 -2.98
N TYR A 288 8.01 18.10 -2.68
CA TYR A 288 7.01 17.46 -3.55
C TYR A 288 5.94 16.65 -2.83
N ASP A 289 4.83 16.44 -3.55
CA ASP A 289 3.80 15.48 -3.20
C ASP A 289 4.32 14.06 -3.45
N ARG A 290 4.10 13.16 -2.50
CA ARG A 290 4.48 11.75 -2.64
C ARG A 290 3.42 10.84 -2.03
N PHE A 291 3.36 9.59 -2.47
CA PHE A 291 2.62 8.59 -1.72
C PHE A 291 3.39 8.20 -0.46
N ALA A 292 2.67 7.86 0.61
CA ALA A 292 3.31 7.31 1.79
C ALA A 292 4.08 6.04 1.40
N PRO A 293 5.39 5.99 1.68
CA PRO A 293 6.23 4.85 1.31
C PRO A 293 5.84 3.59 2.10
N TRP A 294 5.94 2.43 1.47
CA TRP A 294 5.84 1.16 2.17
C TRP A 294 7.01 1.01 3.16
N ARG A 295 6.72 0.82 4.44
CA ARG A 295 7.75 0.66 5.49
C ARG A 295 7.78 -0.78 5.99
N THR A 296 8.98 -1.36 6.03
CA THR A 296 9.19 -2.68 6.63
C THR A 296 9.36 -2.58 8.14
N LYS A 297 9.20 -3.69 8.86
CA LYS A 297 9.48 -3.71 10.31
C LYS A 297 10.90 -3.25 10.65
N GLY A 298 11.88 -3.62 9.84
CA GLY A 298 13.28 -3.21 10.03
C GLY A 298 13.47 -1.70 9.87
N ALA A 299 12.79 -1.08 8.90
CA ALA A 299 12.84 0.37 8.71
C ALA A 299 12.28 1.12 9.93
N ILE A 300 11.16 0.64 10.48
CA ILE A 300 10.54 1.22 11.68
C ILE A 300 11.42 1.00 12.91
N GLN A 301 11.96 -0.20 13.11
CA GLN A 301 12.86 -0.49 14.23
C GLN A 301 14.12 0.39 14.20
N ASN A 302 14.75 0.54 13.03
CA ASN A 302 15.98 1.28 12.89
C ASN A 302 15.76 2.78 13.19
N ILE A 303 14.67 3.37 12.70
CA ILE A 303 14.40 4.79 12.97
C ILE A 303 14.05 5.06 14.44
N ILE A 304 13.39 4.10 15.11
CA ILE A 304 13.07 4.20 16.54
C ILE A 304 14.32 4.08 17.41
N LYS A 305 15.24 3.17 17.05
CA LYS A 305 16.49 2.96 17.79
C LYS A 305 17.46 4.13 17.64
N LYS A 306 17.49 4.79 16.48
CA LYS A 306 18.38 5.92 16.20
C LYS A 306 18.13 7.06 17.19
N GLU A 307 19.15 7.37 17.99
CA GLU A 307 19.09 8.41 19.02
C GLU A 307 18.73 9.79 18.44
N GLY A 308 18.09 10.63 19.26
CA GLY A 308 17.63 11.97 18.87
C GLY A 308 16.39 12.00 17.96
N THR A 309 16.13 10.94 17.19
CA THR A 309 15.01 10.90 16.24
C THR A 309 13.67 10.66 16.94
N TRP A 310 13.40 9.40 17.30
CA TRP A 310 12.10 8.95 17.79
C TRP A 310 12.23 8.29 19.17
N LYS A 311 13.46 7.97 19.59
CA LYS A 311 13.77 7.29 20.85
C LYS A 311 13.13 8.00 22.05
N HIS A 312 13.16 9.32 22.11
CA HIS A 312 12.57 10.09 23.21
C HIS A 312 11.03 10.01 23.29
N LEU A 313 10.34 9.83 22.14
CA LEU A 313 8.88 9.64 22.13
C LEU A 313 8.48 8.20 22.45
N VAL A 314 9.29 7.24 21.99
CA VAL A 314 8.95 5.82 22.08
C VAL A 314 9.42 5.18 23.38
N LYS A 315 10.57 5.62 23.93
CA LYS A 315 11.14 5.05 25.15
C LYS A 315 10.16 5.08 26.34
N PRO A 316 9.48 6.20 26.66
CA PRO A 316 8.51 6.22 27.76
C PRO A 316 7.39 5.18 27.59
N ILE A 317 6.87 5.02 26.37
CA ILE A 317 5.81 4.05 26.04
C ILE A 317 6.32 2.61 26.24
N LEU A 318 7.55 2.33 25.84
CA LEU A 318 8.16 1.00 26.01
C LEU A 318 8.47 0.69 27.48
N ASP A 319 8.96 1.67 28.23
CA ASP A 319 9.30 1.52 29.64
C ASP A 319 8.03 1.28 30.47
N GLU A 320 6.97 2.07 30.24
CA GLU A 320 5.65 1.88 30.86
C GLU A 320 5.05 0.50 30.54
N ALA A 321 5.14 0.05 29.28
CA ALA A 321 4.67 -1.28 28.89
C ALA A 321 5.50 -2.42 29.52
N LYS A 322 6.80 -2.22 29.71
CA LYS A 322 7.70 -3.17 30.38
C LYS A 322 7.35 -3.27 31.86
N GLU A 323 7.08 -2.14 32.51
CA GLU A 323 6.68 -2.09 33.92
C GLU A 323 5.33 -2.77 34.14
N ARG A 324 4.31 -2.45 33.33
CA ARG A 324 3.01 -3.15 33.37
C ARG A 324 3.15 -4.65 33.23
N ARG A 325 4.05 -5.11 32.33
CA ARG A 325 4.34 -6.53 32.20
C ARG A 325 4.99 -7.11 33.46
N ARG A 326 5.95 -6.43 34.07
CA ARG A 326 6.56 -6.86 35.34
C ARG A 326 5.51 -7.03 36.44
N LYS A 327 4.60 -6.06 36.58
CA LYS A 327 3.47 -6.12 37.53
C LYS A 327 2.56 -7.32 37.26
N TYR A 328 2.22 -7.56 35.99
CA TYR A 328 1.40 -8.71 35.60
C TYR A 328 2.11 -10.06 35.84
N ASP A 329 3.37 -10.19 35.42
CA ASP A 329 4.15 -11.44 35.57
C ASP A 329 4.37 -11.77 37.06
N ALA A 330 4.49 -10.76 37.95
CA ALA A 330 4.55 -10.96 39.41
C ALA A 330 3.24 -11.45 40.03
N GLN A 331 2.09 -11.13 39.42
CA GLN A 331 0.76 -11.56 39.89
C GLN A 331 0.27 -12.83 39.20
N ARG A 332 1.03 -13.36 38.22
CA ARG A 332 0.58 -14.44 37.35
C ARG A 332 0.73 -15.81 38.05
N PRO A 333 -0.34 -16.60 38.17
CA PRO A 333 -0.23 -17.97 38.68
C PRO A 333 0.52 -18.88 37.69
N ASP A 334 1.32 -19.81 38.20
CA ASP A 334 2.25 -20.67 37.44
C ASP A 334 1.63 -21.52 36.31
N ASN A 335 0.30 -21.64 36.27
CA ASN A 335 -0.40 -22.57 35.36
C ASN A 335 -1.01 -21.94 34.09
N VAL A 336 -0.63 -20.72 33.71
CA VAL A 336 -1.18 -20.10 32.49
C VAL A 336 -0.43 -20.60 31.24
N VAL A 337 -1.08 -21.51 30.51
CA VAL A 337 -0.66 -22.03 29.20
C VAL A 337 -0.43 -20.88 28.21
N ALA A 338 0.71 -20.90 27.51
CA ALA A 338 1.05 -19.89 26.52
C ALA A 338 0.01 -19.86 25.38
N SER A 339 -0.61 -18.70 25.14
CA SER A 339 -1.54 -18.56 24.01
C SER A 339 -0.82 -18.81 22.67
N PRO A 340 -1.50 -19.47 21.71
CA PRO A 340 -0.94 -19.79 20.41
C PRO A 340 -0.45 -18.54 19.66
N ALA A 341 0.55 -18.71 18.80
CA ALA A 341 1.10 -17.64 17.96
C ALA A 341 0.01 -17.04 17.08
N SER A 342 -0.11 -15.71 17.08
CA SER A 342 -1.14 -15.01 16.30
C SER A 342 -0.72 -14.96 14.84
N ARG A 343 -1.68 -15.20 13.94
CA ARG A 343 -1.53 -15.15 12.47
C ARG A 343 -1.02 -13.79 11.95
N ASP A 344 -1.14 -12.73 12.76
CA ASP A 344 -0.63 -11.38 12.46
C ASP A 344 0.90 -11.24 12.57
N GLU A 345 1.62 -12.31 12.90
CA GLU A 345 3.08 -12.29 13.03
C GLU A 345 3.81 -12.36 11.68
N GLN A 346 3.12 -12.53 10.55
CA GLN A 346 3.72 -12.45 9.22
C GLN A 346 3.68 -11.03 8.65
N GLU A 347 4.81 -10.53 8.14
CA GLU A 347 4.88 -9.23 7.46
C GLU A 347 4.14 -9.31 6.13
N LEU A 348 3.30 -8.31 5.84
CA LEU A 348 2.58 -8.24 4.57
C LEU A 348 3.60 -8.09 3.44
N PRO A 349 3.42 -8.81 2.32
CA PRO A 349 4.30 -8.67 1.17
C PRO A 349 4.18 -7.25 0.64
N ASN A 350 5.33 -6.57 0.48
CA ASN A 350 5.37 -5.25 -0.12
C ASN A 350 4.83 -5.32 -1.56
N PRO A 351 3.72 -4.65 -1.89
CA PRO A 351 3.11 -4.69 -3.22
C PRO A 351 4.02 -4.06 -4.29
N ASP A 352 4.90 -3.15 -3.88
CA ASP A 352 5.86 -2.47 -4.76
C ASP A 352 7.20 -3.21 -4.85
N ALA A 353 7.42 -4.24 -4.02
CA ALA A 353 8.67 -4.98 -4.07
C ALA A 353 8.77 -5.74 -5.39
N PRO A 354 9.95 -5.75 -6.01
CA PRO A 354 10.29 -6.79 -6.97
C PRO A 354 9.86 -8.16 -6.47
N LYS A 355 9.09 -8.91 -7.27
CA LYS A 355 8.89 -10.34 -7.00
C LYS A 355 10.26 -10.98 -6.82
N SER A 356 10.48 -11.62 -5.67
CA SER A 356 11.77 -12.24 -5.38
C SER A 356 12.06 -13.33 -6.42
N LYS A 357 13.34 -13.66 -6.68
CA LYS A 357 13.68 -14.77 -7.59
C LYS A 357 12.97 -16.07 -7.19
N ALA A 358 12.75 -16.29 -5.90
CA ALA A 358 11.98 -17.41 -5.36
C ALA A 358 10.48 -17.33 -5.70
N GLN A 359 9.85 -16.16 -5.54
CA GLN A 359 8.45 -15.95 -5.95
C GLN A 359 8.26 -16.07 -7.46
N VAL A 360 9.21 -15.57 -8.26
CA VAL A 360 9.20 -15.70 -9.73
C VAL A 360 9.36 -17.18 -10.13
N LYS A 361 10.26 -17.94 -9.49
CA LYS A 361 10.38 -19.39 -9.70
C LYS A 361 9.10 -20.13 -9.32
N ALA A 362 8.51 -19.84 -8.15
CA ALA A 362 7.28 -20.50 -7.69
C ALA A 362 6.08 -20.18 -8.60
N THR A 363 5.92 -18.92 -9.01
CA THR A 363 4.84 -18.53 -9.94
C THR A 363 5.04 -19.12 -11.34
N ASN A 364 6.28 -19.17 -11.85
CA ASN A 364 6.58 -19.82 -13.12
C ASN A 364 6.39 -21.34 -13.06
N ALA A 365 6.73 -21.99 -11.94
CA ALA A 365 6.50 -23.42 -11.72
C ALA A 365 5.00 -23.73 -11.71
N ALA A 366 4.21 -22.97 -10.95
CA ALA A 366 2.76 -23.11 -10.91
C ALA A 366 2.12 -22.88 -12.29
N ARG A 367 2.59 -21.89 -13.06
CA ARG A 367 2.13 -21.66 -14.43
C ARG A 367 2.49 -22.81 -15.38
N ARG A 368 3.66 -23.43 -15.19
CA ARG A 368 4.12 -24.57 -15.99
C ARG A 368 3.30 -25.83 -15.68
N GLU A 369 2.94 -26.05 -14.42
CA GLU A 369 2.01 -27.12 -14.03
C GLU A 369 0.59 -26.89 -14.58
N ALA A 370 0.07 -25.66 -14.49
CA ALA A 370 -1.23 -25.33 -15.05
C ALA A 370 -1.28 -25.59 -16.57
N ARG A 371 -0.24 -25.18 -17.32
CA ARG A 371 -0.13 -25.47 -18.75
C ARG A 371 -0.01 -26.97 -19.05
N LYS A 372 0.70 -27.74 -18.21
CA LYS A 372 0.77 -29.20 -18.37
C LYS A 372 -0.60 -29.85 -18.17
N LYS A 373 -1.38 -29.41 -17.17
CA LYS A 373 -2.74 -29.89 -16.93
C LYS A 373 -3.68 -29.55 -18.09
N GLU A 374 -3.60 -28.33 -18.61
CA GLU A 374 -4.40 -27.91 -19.76
C GLU A 374 -4.04 -28.71 -21.03
N ALA A 375 -2.76 -29.02 -21.23
CA ALA A 375 -2.31 -29.85 -22.34
C ALA A 375 -2.74 -31.33 -22.21
N SER A 376 -2.78 -31.87 -20.99
CA SER A 376 -3.29 -33.23 -20.77
C SER A 376 -4.80 -33.33 -21.00
N LEU A 377 -5.57 -32.32 -20.59
CA LEU A 377 -7.02 -32.25 -20.84
C LEU A 377 -7.34 -32.17 -22.35
N LYS A 378 -6.58 -31.38 -23.12
CA LYS A 378 -6.75 -31.33 -24.58
C LYS A 378 -6.34 -32.62 -25.30
N LYS A 379 -5.51 -33.46 -24.67
CA LYS A 379 -5.10 -34.74 -25.23
C LYS A 379 -6.17 -35.82 -24.99
N THR A 380 -6.81 -35.81 -23.83
CA THR A 380 -7.93 -36.72 -23.53
C THR A 380 -9.16 -36.42 -24.41
N ASP A 381 -9.47 -35.15 -24.68
CA ASP A 381 -10.60 -34.80 -25.57
C ASP A 381 -10.36 -35.25 -27.02
N LYS A 382 -9.09 -35.31 -27.46
CA LYS A 382 -8.74 -35.81 -28.80
C LYS A 382 -8.76 -37.33 -28.91
N GLU A 383 -8.46 -38.06 -27.84
CA GLU A 383 -8.53 -39.53 -27.82
C GLU A 383 -9.97 -40.04 -27.69
N VAL A 384 -10.87 -39.29 -27.06
CA VAL A 384 -12.31 -39.63 -27.01
C VAL A 384 -12.97 -39.48 -28.40
N ILE A 385 -12.59 -38.48 -29.19
CA ILE A 385 -13.14 -38.27 -30.55
C ILE A 385 -12.69 -39.36 -31.54
N VAL A 386 -11.53 -40.02 -31.32
CA VAL A 386 -11.03 -41.09 -32.20
C VAL A 386 -11.67 -42.45 -31.90
N LEU A 387 -12.26 -42.64 -30.72
CA LEU A 387 -12.94 -43.88 -30.35
C LEU A 387 -14.43 -43.89 -30.72
N GLU A 388 -15.06 -42.73 -30.94
CA GLU A 388 -16.44 -42.65 -31.46
C GLU A 388 -16.52 -42.72 -33.00
N SER A 389 -15.38 -42.74 -33.72
CA SER A 389 -15.36 -42.78 -35.20
C SER A 389 -14.89 -44.13 -35.77
N SER A 390 -14.85 -45.20 -34.98
CA SER A 390 -14.39 -46.53 -35.42
C SER A 390 -15.42 -47.64 -35.21
N GLU A 391 -16.72 -47.31 -35.09
CA GLU A 391 -17.79 -48.27 -34.78
C GLU A 391 -18.94 -48.32 -35.80
N GLU A 392 -18.74 -47.78 -37.01
CA GLU A 392 -19.69 -47.96 -38.13
C GLU A 392 -18.91 -48.21 -39.43
N GLU A 393 -18.91 -49.45 -39.91
CA GLU A 393 -19.00 -49.88 -41.33
C GLU A 393 -18.60 -51.36 -41.43
N GLU A 394 -19.57 -52.23 -41.14
CA GLU A 394 -19.55 -53.63 -41.57
C GLU A 394 -21.00 -53.98 -41.93
N GLU A 395 -21.39 -53.81 -43.20
CA GLU A 395 -22.40 -54.64 -43.87
C GLU A 395 -22.59 -54.24 -45.35
N ASP A 396 -22.75 -55.28 -46.17
CA ASP A 396 -23.31 -55.32 -47.53
C ASP A 396 -22.34 -55.34 -48.74
N GLU A 397 -21.67 -56.48 -48.86
CA GLU A 397 -21.22 -57.09 -50.12
C GLU A 397 -22.48 -57.54 -50.91
N TYR A 398 -22.97 -56.68 -51.81
CA TYR A 398 -24.01 -57.05 -52.78
C TYR A 398 -23.36 -57.45 -54.11
N GLU A 399 -23.39 -58.74 -54.41
CA GLU A 399 -23.17 -59.30 -55.75
C GLU A 399 -24.22 -58.70 -56.70
N GLY A 400 -23.75 -58.02 -57.75
CA GLY A 400 -24.59 -57.44 -58.79
C GLY A 400 -23.98 -57.72 -60.15
N ASP A 401 -24.53 -58.76 -60.78
CA ASP A 401 -24.22 -59.34 -62.08
C ASP A 401 -23.82 -58.36 -63.19
N ASP A 402 -22.85 -58.82 -63.97
CA ASP A 402 -22.52 -58.39 -65.31
C ASP A 402 -23.76 -58.39 -66.22
N MET A 403 -24.08 -57.24 -66.82
CA MET A 403 -24.77 -57.20 -68.10
C MET A 403 -23.85 -56.50 -69.11
N ASP A 404 -23.25 -57.34 -69.95
CA ASP A 404 -22.89 -57.02 -71.32
C ASP A 404 -24.10 -56.40 -72.03
N GLU A 405 -23.91 -55.29 -72.74
CA GLU A 405 -24.53 -55.15 -74.06
C GLU A 405 -23.74 -54.15 -74.91
N ASP A 406 -23.42 -54.66 -76.09
CA ASP A 406 -22.64 -54.07 -77.16
C ASP A 406 -23.37 -52.92 -77.89
N GLU A 407 -22.65 -52.35 -78.86
CA GLU A 407 -23.13 -51.63 -80.05
C GLU A 407 -23.61 -50.18 -79.83
N ASP A 408 -23.16 -49.14 -80.55
CA ASP A 408 -22.37 -49.02 -81.79
C ASP A 408 -21.74 -47.61 -81.88
#